data_AF-A0AA86JMM6-F1
#
_entry.id   AF-A0AA86JMM6-F1
#
_cell.length_a   1.000
_cell.length_b   1.000
_cell.length_c   1.000
_cell.angle_alpha   90.00
_cell.angle_beta   90.00
_cell.angle_gamma   90.00
#
_symmetry.space_group_name_H-M   'P 1'
#
loop_
_entity.id
_entity.type
_entity.pdbx_description
1 polymer ?
#
loop_
_entity_poly.entity_id
_entity_poly.type
_entity_poly.pdbx_seq_one_letter_code
_entity_poly.pdbx_strand_id
1 'polypeptide(L)'
;MNISRLSIQKMIAITALAMAIPMSAQAGHHEGGDKKPHSEMRRHHQGEMGMLKKLDLSDAQQTRIDQIMKQQKETMKATMADRRSQRDEMKSLVEQDAFDAAKAERLIAQQQDRERASKMSMLRTQHEIYKVLTPEQREKAKVMRAQWKEKMSERRSKNRDEAAKPL
;
A
#
# COMPACT_ATOMS: atom_id res chain seq x y z
N MET A 1 -4.86 -47.84 -31.20
CA MET A 1 -3.43 -47.67 -31.48
C MET A 1 -3.14 -46.19 -31.68
N ASN A 2 -2.08 -45.73 -31.02
CA ASN A 2 -1.70 -44.34 -30.77
C ASN A 2 -1.42 -43.55 -32.05
N ILE A 3 -1.74 -42.25 -32.06
CA ILE A 3 -0.86 -41.28 -32.72
C ILE A 3 -0.77 -39.98 -31.87
N SER A 4 0.44 -39.78 -31.36
CA SER A 4 1.14 -38.53 -30.99
C SER A 4 0.60 -37.56 -29.92
N ARG A 5 1.18 -37.71 -28.72
CA ARG A 5 1.73 -36.59 -27.92
C ARG A 5 2.81 -35.86 -28.74
N LEU A 6 2.88 -34.52 -28.69
CA LEU A 6 4.10 -33.73 -28.42
C LEU A 6 3.86 -32.21 -28.59
N SER A 7 4.26 -31.46 -27.56
CA SER A 7 5.00 -30.19 -27.60
C SER A 7 4.52 -29.01 -28.45
N ILE A 8 3.89 -28.01 -27.82
CA ILE A 8 4.01 -26.61 -28.26
C ILE A 8 4.70 -25.81 -27.14
N GLN A 9 6.01 -25.77 -27.34
CA GLN A 9 6.99 -24.76 -26.98
C GLN A 9 6.59 -23.61 -26.05
N LYS A 10 7.37 -23.53 -24.97
CA LYS A 10 7.74 -22.33 -24.22
C LYS A 10 8.17 -21.21 -25.20
N MET A 11 7.48 -20.09 -25.22
CA MET A 11 8.01 -18.85 -25.80
C MET A 11 8.42 -17.91 -24.66
N ILE A 12 9.68 -18.05 -24.28
CA ILE A 12 10.45 -17.09 -23.50
C ILE A 12 10.84 -15.97 -24.49
N ALA A 13 10.33 -14.77 -24.29
CA ALA A 13 10.85 -13.58 -24.97
C ALA A 13 11.58 -12.72 -23.93
N ILE A 14 12.88 -12.98 -23.77
CA ILE A 14 13.83 -12.09 -23.12
C ILE A 14 14.18 -11.01 -24.14
N THR A 15 13.74 -9.78 -23.91
CA THR A 15 14.29 -8.61 -24.58
C THR A 15 15.14 -7.86 -23.58
N ALA A 16 16.45 -8.13 -23.67
CA ALA A 16 17.49 -7.35 -23.02
C ALA A 16 17.70 -6.06 -23.83
N LEU A 17 17.47 -4.91 -23.21
CA LEU A 17 18.04 -3.65 -23.66
C LEU A 17 19.06 -3.20 -22.63
N ALA A 18 20.33 -3.43 -22.94
CA ALA A 18 21.45 -2.91 -22.17
C ALA A 18 21.66 -1.43 -22.55
N MET A 19 21.42 -0.53 -21.59
CA MET A 19 21.96 0.82 -21.63
C MET A 19 22.96 0.97 -20.50
N ALA A 20 24.24 1.13 -20.86
CA ALA A 20 25.32 1.47 -19.95
C ALA A 20 25.24 2.96 -19.62
N ILE A 21 25.19 3.30 -18.33
CA ILE A 21 25.37 4.67 -17.83
C ILE A 21 26.62 4.65 -16.93
N PRO A 22 27.60 5.53 -17.15
CA PRO A 22 28.78 5.61 -16.30
C PRO A 22 28.42 6.06 -14.88
N MET A 23 28.93 5.31 -13.89
CA MET A 23 28.85 5.64 -12.46
C MET A 23 29.63 6.92 -12.16
N SER A 24 28.94 7.95 -11.70
CA SER A 24 29.55 9.04 -10.92
C SER A 24 29.37 8.70 -9.45
N ALA A 25 30.47 8.45 -8.75
CA ALA A 25 30.48 8.26 -7.31
C ALA A 25 30.19 9.61 -6.64
N GLN A 26 29.07 9.70 -5.91
CA GLN A 26 28.88 10.71 -4.88
C GLN A 26 28.56 9.99 -3.58
N ALA A 27 29.56 9.93 -2.71
CA ALA A 27 29.42 9.50 -1.33
C ALA A 27 28.58 10.54 -0.58
N GLY A 28 27.29 10.24 -0.43
CA GLY A 28 26.41 10.91 0.52
C GLY A 28 26.27 10.03 1.75
N HIS A 29 26.95 10.42 2.84
CA HIS A 29 26.60 9.96 4.18
C HIS A 29 25.12 10.30 4.43
N HIS A 30 24.32 9.30 4.82
CA HIS A 30 23.04 9.57 5.45
C HIS A 30 22.89 8.68 6.67
N GLU A 31 22.85 9.35 7.81
CA GLU A 31 22.62 8.85 9.16
C GLU A 31 21.43 7.91 9.25
N GLY A 32 21.54 6.99 10.21
CA GLY A 32 20.55 6.00 10.58
C GLY A 32 19.14 6.57 10.71
N GLY A 33 18.25 6.12 9.83
CA GLY A 33 16.83 6.34 9.94
C GLY A 33 16.18 5.21 10.72
N ASP A 34 15.81 5.47 11.97
CA ASP A 34 14.86 4.70 12.76
C ASP A 34 13.58 4.46 11.94
N LYS A 35 13.43 3.24 11.42
CA LYS A 35 12.24 2.81 10.69
C LYS A 35 11.11 2.59 11.70
N LYS A 36 10.37 3.67 12.02
CA LYS A 36 9.13 3.60 12.81
C LYS A 36 8.20 2.50 12.25
N PRO A 37 7.65 1.60 13.09
CA PRO A 37 6.78 0.49 12.66
C PRO A 37 5.34 0.95 12.37
N HIS A 38 5.14 2.18 11.92
CA HIS A 38 3.81 2.66 11.55
C HIS A 38 3.60 2.55 10.03
N SER A 39 2.71 1.62 9.68
CA SER A 39 1.89 1.57 8.47
C SER A 39 2.14 0.42 7.49
N GLU A 40 2.14 -0.82 8.01
CA GLU A 40 1.86 -1.97 7.15
C GLU A 40 0.55 -1.75 6.36
N MET A 41 -0.49 -1.20 7.01
CA MET A 41 -1.76 -0.87 6.34
C MET A 41 -1.63 0.22 5.25
N ARG A 42 -0.85 1.30 5.44
CA ARG A 42 -0.67 2.30 4.34
C ARG A 42 0.18 1.76 3.19
N ARG A 43 1.18 0.93 3.49
CA ARG A 43 2.00 0.28 2.45
C ARG A 43 1.19 -0.72 1.63
N HIS A 44 0.27 -1.45 2.27
CA HIS A 44 -0.65 -2.35 1.58
C HIS A 44 -1.55 -1.60 0.58
N HIS A 45 -2.10 -0.46 0.97
CA HIS A 45 -3.03 0.28 0.12
C HIS A 45 -2.37 1.09 -1.00
N GLN A 46 -1.17 1.66 -0.79
CA GLN A 46 -0.39 2.22 -1.91
C GLN A 46 -0.01 1.13 -2.92
N GLY A 47 0.27 -0.08 -2.43
CA GLY A 47 0.49 -1.25 -3.27
C GLY A 47 -0.71 -1.57 -4.15
N GLU A 48 -1.88 -1.80 -3.55
CA GLU A 48 -3.10 -2.17 -4.30
C GLU A 48 -3.55 -1.11 -5.31
N MET A 49 -3.48 0.18 -4.95
CA MET A 49 -3.79 1.26 -5.90
C MET A 49 -2.74 1.38 -7.01
N GLY A 50 -1.47 1.09 -6.71
CA GLY A 50 -0.42 0.99 -7.73
C GLY A 50 -0.59 -0.19 -8.68
N MET A 51 -1.29 -1.25 -8.26
CA MET A 51 -1.62 -2.39 -9.14
C MET A 51 -2.72 -2.06 -10.15
N LEU A 52 -3.66 -1.17 -9.81
CA LEU A 52 -4.69 -0.72 -10.75
C LEU A 52 -4.09 0.00 -11.96
N LYS A 53 -3.01 0.76 -11.76
CA LYS A 53 -2.25 1.39 -12.86
C LYS A 53 -1.56 0.40 -13.80
N LYS A 54 -1.47 -0.88 -13.40
CA LYS A 54 -0.91 -1.98 -14.21
C LYS A 54 -1.99 -2.80 -14.91
N LEU A 55 -3.26 -2.45 -14.71
CA LEU A 55 -4.33 -2.93 -15.56
C LEU A 55 -4.31 -2.09 -16.84
N ASP A 56 -4.54 -2.73 -17.98
CA ASP A 56 -4.66 -2.05 -19.26
C ASP A 56 -6.03 -1.35 -19.28
N LEU A 57 -6.12 -0.22 -18.59
CA LEU A 57 -7.34 0.58 -18.43
C LEU A 57 -7.57 1.40 -19.71
N SER A 58 -8.82 1.49 -20.14
CA SER A 58 -9.19 2.46 -21.18
C SER A 58 -9.18 3.89 -20.64
N ASP A 59 -9.08 4.89 -21.51
CA ASP A 59 -9.10 6.30 -21.14
C ASP A 59 -10.35 6.69 -20.34
N ALA A 60 -11.50 6.11 -20.71
CA ALA A 60 -12.76 6.29 -19.99
C ALA A 60 -12.72 5.69 -18.57
N GLN A 61 -12.12 4.50 -18.41
CA GLN A 61 -11.93 3.87 -17.10
C GLN A 61 -10.96 4.68 -16.23
N GLN A 62 -9.84 5.12 -16.80
CA GLN A 62 -8.83 5.94 -16.13
C GLN A 62 -9.45 7.24 -15.60
N THR A 63 -10.19 7.96 -16.47
CA THR A 63 -10.89 9.19 -16.09
C THR A 63 -11.86 8.97 -14.92
N ARG A 64 -12.64 7.89 -14.97
CA ARG A 64 -13.61 7.57 -13.91
C ARG A 64 -12.92 7.21 -12.60
N ILE A 65 -11.83 6.44 -12.65
CA ILE A 65 -11.03 6.10 -11.46
C ILE A 65 -10.40 7.36 -10.86
N ASP A 66 -9.87 8.27 -11.68
CA ASP A 66 -9.27 9.51 -11.20
C ASP A 66 -10.29 10.43 -10.52
N GLN A 67 -11.52 10.50 -11.03
CA GLN A 67 -12.62 11.21 -10.38
C GLN A 67 -12.95 10.61 -9.00
N ILE A 68 -13.09 9.28 -8.91
CA ILE A 68 -13.33 8.56 -7.65
C ILE A 68 -12.21 8.86 -6.65
N MET A 69 -10.96 8.81 -7.10
CA MET A 69 -9.79 9.06 -6.26
C MET A 69 -9.67 10.52 -5.81
N LYS A 70 -10.04 11.47 -6.67
CA LYS A 70 -10.06 12.90 -6.33
C LYS A 70 -11.10 13.19 -5.25
N GLN A 71 -12.31 12.67 -5.40
CA GLN A 71 -13.37 12.80 -4.40
C GLN A 71 -12.92 12.22 -3.05
N GLN A 72 -12.29 11.05 -3.07
CA GLN A 72 -11.76 10.43 -1.86
C GLN A 72 -10.64 11.26 -1.22
N LYS A 73 -9.74 11.82 -2.02
CA LYS A 73 -8.63 12.66 -1.54
C LYS A 73 -9.16 13.92 -0.85
N GLU A 74 -10.20 14.54 -1.39
CA GLU A 74 -10.85 15.72 -0.80
C GLU A 74 -11.45 15.38 0.57
N THR A 75 -12.22 14.30 0.67
CA THR A 75 -12.76 13.80 1.95
C THR A 75 -11.66 13.49 2.97
N MET A 76 -10.55 12.90 2.53
CA MET A 76 -9.45 12.54 3.44
C MET A 76 -8.63 13.76 3.90
N LYS A 77 -8.47 14.81 3.08
CA LYS A 77 -7.72 16.02 3.44
C LYS A 77 -8.30 16.69 4.69
N ALA A 78 -9.62 16.79 4.78
CA ALA A 78 -10.31 17.36 5.94
C ALA A 78 -9.94 16.65 7.26
N THR A 79 -9.62 15.35 7.19
CA THR A 79 -9.29 14.54 8.37
C THR A 79 -7.81 14.57 8.76
N MET A 80 -6.92 15.20 7.97
CA MET A 80 -5.46 15.11 8.20
C MET A 80 -4.96 16.06 9.29
N ALA A 81 -5.50 17.27 9.36
CA ALA A 81 -5.14 18.25 10.40
C ALA A 81 -5.50 17.71 11.79
N ASP A 82 -6.70 17.13 11.90
CA ASP A 82 -7.21 16.45 13.09
C ASP A 82 -6.26 15.35 13.62
N ARG A 83 -5.64 14.57 12.72
CA ARG A 83 -4.69 13.50 13.15
C ARG A 83 -3.41 14.03 13.77
N ARG A 84 -2.98 15.24 13.39
CA ARG A 84 -1.78 15.83 13.97
C ARG A 84 -2.09 16.32 15.38
N SER A 85 -3.16 17.11 15.53
CA SER A 85 -3.63 17.59 16.85
C SER A 85 -3.80 16.45 17.84
N GLN A 86 -4.54 15.40 17.45
CA GLN A 86 -4.80 14.28 18.34
C GLN A 86 -3.52 13.54 18.78
N ARG A 87 -2.51 13.43 17.90
CA ARG A 87 -1.22 12.83 18.29
C ARG A 87 -0.46 13.70 19.29
N ASP A 88 -0.50 15.01 19.09
CA ASP A 88 0.15 15.97 19.98
C ASP A 88 -0.56 15.97 21.35
N GLU A 89 -1.89 15.85 21.39
CA GLU A 89 -2.68 15.70 22.62
C GLU A 89 -2.40 14.40 23.36
N MET A 90 -2.32 13.27 22.64
CA MET A 90 -1.92 11.99 23.22
C MET A 90 -0.50 12.04 23.80
N LYS A 91 0.43 12.69 23.09
CA LYS A 91 1.80 12.89 23.57
C LYS A 91 1.82 13.74 24.84
N SER A 92 1.10 14.86 24.83
CA SER A 92 0.99 15.74 25.99
C SER A 92 0.43 15.03 27.22
N LEU A 93 -0.54 14.13 27.04
CA LEU A 93 -1.13 13.36 28.14
C LEU A 93 -0.13 12.42 28.85
N VAL A 94 0.87 11.92 28.11
CA VAL A 94 1.95 11.09 28.67
C VAL A 94 3.01 11.94 29.39
N GLU A 95 3.17 13.20 28.99
CA GLU A 95 4.14 14.14 29.57
C GLU A 95 3.60 14.87 30.80
N GLN A 96 2.35 14.64 31.20
CA GLN A 96 1.74 15.22 32.41
C GLN A 96 2.18 14.50 33.69
N ASP A 97 2.33 15.25 34.79
CA ASP A 97 2.68 14.71 36.11
C ASP A 97 1.64 13.72 36.65
N ALA A 98 0.36 13.89 36.28
CA ALA A 98 -0.74 13.01 36.63
C ALA A 98 -1.47 12.56 35.36
N PHE A 99 -1.76 11.26 35.28
CA PHE A 99 -2.43 10.66 34.13
C PHE A 99 -3.94 10.92 34.16
N ASP A 100 -4.44 11.68 33.18
CA ASP A 100 -5.88 11.88 32.97
C ASP A 100 -6.49 10.73 32.14
N ALA A 101 -6.92 9.67 32.84
CA ALA A 101 -7.53 8.50 32.22
C ALA A 101 -8.79 8.83 31.40
N ALA A 102 -9.63 9.75 31.88
CA ALA A 102 -10.87 10.12 31.21
C ALA A 102 -10.60 10.84 29.88
N LYS A 103 -9.59 11.71 29.84
CA LYS A 103 -9.14 12.33 28.58
C LYS A 103 -8.50 11.32 27.64
N ALA A 104 -7.70 10.39 28.16
CA ALA A 104 -7.10 9.33 27.36
C ALA A 104 -8.16 8.47 26.65
N GLU A 105 -9.19 8.03 27.38
CA GLU A 105 -10.30 7.25 26.83
C GLU A 105 -11.04 7.99 25.71
N ARG A 106 -11.31 9.29 25.89
CA ARG A 106 -11.95 10.13 24.86
C ARG A 106 -11.10 10.24 23.61
N LEU A 107 -9.79 10.49 23.74
CA LEU A 107 -8.87 10.57 22.62
C LEU A 107 -8.78 9.23 21.87
N ILE A 108 -8.74 8.11 22.59
CA ILE A 108 -8.73 6.77 21.98
C ILE A 108 -10.04 6.51 21.22
N ALA A 109 -11.20 6.82 21.81
CA ALA A 109 -12.50 6.65 21.15
C ALA A 109 -12.59 7.46 19.84
N GLN A 110 -12.18 8.74 19.88
CA GLN A 110 -12.12 9.58 18.68
C GLN A 110 -11.20 8.99 17.61
N GLN A 111 -10.04 8.44 18.01
CA GLN A 111 -9.13 7.79 17.07
C GLN A 111 -9.78 6.56 16.42
N GLN A 112 -10.44 5.71 17.20
CA GLN A 112 -11.11 4.51 16.72
C GLN A 112 -12.23 4.85 15.74
N ASP A 113 -13.05 5.86 16.05
CA ASP A 113 -14.13 6.31 15.17
C ASP A 113 -13.61 6.81 13.83
N ARG A 114 -12.54 7.63 13.86
CA ARG A 114 -11.87 8.08 12.63
C ARG A 114 -11.29 6.93 11.84
N GLU A 115 -10.66 5.96 12.49
CA GLU A 115 -10.12 4.77 11.81
C GLU A 115 -11.22 3.94 11.18
N ARG A 116 -12.36 3.76 11.86
CA ARG A 116 -13.55 3.08 11.32
C ARG A 116 -14.08 3.80 10.10
N ALA A 117 -14.27 5.12 10.17
CA ALA A 117 -14.72 5.94 9.05
C ALA A 117 -13.75 5.86 7.86
N SER A 118 -12.45 5.94 8.12
CA SER A 118 -11.41 5.83 7.09
C SER A 118 -11.40 4.46 6.41
N LYS A 119 -11.54 3.36 7.17
CA LYS A 119 -11.63 1.99 6.64
C LYS A 119 -12.88 1.80 5.78
N MET A 120 -14.04 2.24 6.28
CA MET A 120 -15.30 2.17 5.54
C MET A 120 -15.23 2.95 4.22
N SER A 121 -14.72 4.18 4.27
CA SER A 121 -14.51 5.02 3.10
C SER A 121 -13.56 4.36 2.09
N MET A 122 -12.46 3.76 2.54
CA MET A 122 -11.55 2.99 1.68
C MET A 122 -12.26 1.82 0.98
N LEU A 123 -13.01 0.99 1.73
CA LEU A 123 -13.72 -0.16 1.15
C LEU A 123 -14.73 0.27 0.09
N ARG A 124 -15.45 1.37 0.32
CA ARG A 124 -16.37 1.95 -0.66
C ARG A 124 -15.63 2.39 -1.93
N THR A 125 -14.51 3.11 -1.79
CA THR A 125 -13.67 3.51 -2.94
C THR A 125 -13.17 2.31 -3.73
N GLN A 126 -12.65 1.28 -3.05
CA GLN A 126 -12.19 0.05 -3.70
C GLN A 126 -13.31 -0.66 -4.45
N HIS A 127 -14.52 -0.70 -3.88
CA HIS A 127 -15.69 -1.28 -4.52
C HIS A 127 -16.14 -0.50 -5.77
N GLU A 128 -16.18 0.84 -5.69
CA GLU A 128 -16.54 1.67 -6.84
C GLU A 128 -15.53 1.51 -7.99
N ILE A 129 -14.23 1.44 -7.69
CA ILE A 129 -13.22 1.14 -8.71
C ILE A 129 -13.42 -0.26 -9.29
N TYR A 130 -13.70 -1.27 -8.46
CA TYR A 130 -13.95 -2.64 -8.93
C TYR A 130 -15.09 -2.72 -9.94
N LYS A 131 -16.13 -1.88 -9.78
CA LYS A 131 -17.26 -1.79 -10.72
C LYS A 131 -16.90 -1.14 -12.07
N VAL A 132 -15.82 -0.37 -12.16
CA VAL A 132 -15.32 0.21 -13.41
C VAL A 132 -14.60 -0.83 -14.27
N LEU A 133 -14.05 -1.88 -13.65
CA LEU A 133 -13.24 -2.89 -14.32
C LEU A 133 -14.10 -3.94 -15.06
N THR A 134 -13.60 -4.42 -16.20
CA THR A 134 -14.19 -5.57 -16.90
C THR A 134 -13.97 -6.88 -16.14
N PRO A 135 -14.73 -7.95 -16.41
CA PRO A 135 -14.50 -9.27 -15.80
C PRO A 135 -13.05 -9.74 -15.90
N GLU A 136 -12.42 -9.58 -17.06
CA GLU A 136 -11.06 -10.03 -17.34
C GLU A 136 -10.04 -9.21 -16.53
N GLN A 137 -10.22 -7.90 -16.45
CA GLN A 137 -9.39 -7.02 -15.63
C GLN A 137 -9.50 -7.36 -14.14
N ARG A 138 -10.69 -7.79 -13.67
CA ARG A 138 -10.90 -8.20 -12.27
C ARG A 138 -10.18 -9.49 -11.93
N GLU A 139 -10.16 -10.46 -12.84
CA GLU A 139 -9.35 -11.67 -12.67
C GLU A 139 -7.86 -11.36 -12.68
N LYS A 140 -7.38 -10.53 -13.62
CA LYS A 140 -5.99 -10.06 -13.64
C LYS A 140 -5.62 -9.38 -12.32
N ALA A 141 -6.50 -8.54 -11.77
CA ALA A 141 -6.30 -7.88 -10.49
C ALA A 141 -6.22 -8.87 -9.31
N LYS A 142 -6.99 -9.98 -9.30
CA LYS A 142 -6.90 -11.02 -8.26
C LYS A 142 -5.55 -11.72 -8.27
N VAL A 143 -5.06 -12.13 -9.45
CA VAL A 143 -3.73 -12.78 -9.60
C VAL A 143 -2.63 -11.83 -9.13
N MET A 144 -2.67 -10.58 -9.59
CA MET A 144 -1.75 -9.53 -9.18
C MET A 144 -1.72 -9.33 -7.66
N ARG A 145 -2.88 -9.31 -6.99
CA ARG A 145 -2.97 -9.20 -5.53
C ARG A 145 -2.35 -10.40 -4.82
N ALA A 146 -2.56 -11.61 -5.33
CA ALA A 146 -1.98 -12.82 -4.76
C ALA A 146 -0.44 -12.79 -4.82
N GLN A 147 0.13 -12.51 -6.00
CA GLN A 147 1.57 -12.36 -6.20
C GLN A 147 2.17 -11.26 -5.33
N TRP A 148 1.45 -10.13 -5.21
CA TRP A 148 1.90 -9.04 -4.36
C TRP A 148 1.91 -9.42 -2.88
N LYS A 149 0.89 -10.14 -2.39
CA LYS A 149 0.86 -10.66 -1.01
C LYS A 149 2.01 -11.62 -0.72
N GLU A 150 2.30 -12.54 -1.64
CA GLU A 150 3.41 -13.48 -1.54
C GLU A 150 4.75 -12.75 -1.45
N LYS A 151 5.02 -11.83 -2.39
CA LYS A 151 6.23 -11.01 -2.37
C LYS A 151 6.38 -10.20 -1.10
N MET A 152 5.29 -9.67 -0.55
CA MET A 152 5.33 -8.94 0.72
C MET A 152 5.60 -9.87 1.91
N SER A 153 5.05 -11.07 1.92
CA SER A 153 5.33 -12.11 2.91
C SER A 153 6.81 -12.51 2.91
N GLU A 154 7.38 -12.78 1.72
CA GLU A 154 8.80 -13.11 1.56
C GLU A 154 9.73 -11.98 2.02
N ARG A 155 9.37 -10.72 1.72
CA ARG A 155 10.14 -9.57 2.22
C ARG A 155 10.07 -9.47 3.74
N ARG A 156 8.92 -9.78 4.32
CA ARG A 156 8.74 -9.77 5.78
C ARG A 156 9.52 -10.89 6.45
N SER A 157 9.56 -12.09 5.87
CA SER A 157 10.38 -13.19 6.39
C SER A 157 11.88 -12.86 6.29
N LYS A 158 12.36 -12.42 5.12
CA LYS A 158 13.76 -12.01 4.94
C LYS A 158 14.19 -10.92 5.93
N ASN A 159 13.39 -9.87 6.09
CA ASN A 159 13.68 -8.81 7.06
C ASN A 159 13.71 -9.33 8.51
N ARG A 160 12.85 -10.29 8.86
CA ARG A 160 12.83 -10.91 10.20
C ARG A 160 14.09 -11.74 10.42
N ASP A 161 14.50 -12.51 9.42
CA ASP A 161 15.66 -13.40 9.51
C ASP A 161 16.98 -12.60 9.49
N GLU A 162 17.02 -11.46 8.77
CA GLU A 162 18.13 -10.49 8.83
C GLU A 162 18.23 -9.78 10.19
N ALA A 163 17.11 -9.40 10.80
CA ALA A 163 17.08 -8.80 12.13
C ALA A 163 17.42 -9.78 13.26
N ALA A 164 17.41 -11.10 12.99
CA ALA A 164 17.71 -12.16 13.94
C ALA A 164 19.17 -12.65 13.89
N LYS A 165 20.02 -12.10 13.01
CA LYS A 165 21.45 -12.43 12.98
C LYS A 165 22.17 -11.78 14.19
N PRO A 166 22.96 -12.53 14.96
CA PRO A 166 23.75 -11.95 16.06
C PRO A 166 24.82 -10.99 15.48
N LEU A 167 25.11 -9.93 16.26
CA LEU A 167 26.15 -8.93 15.98
C LEU A 167 27.55 -9.54 16.03
#